data_AF-A0A1E7IRE4-F1
#
_entry.id   AF-A0A1E7IRE4-F1
#
_cell.length_a   1.000
_cell.length_b   1.000
_cell.length_c   1.000
_cell.angle_alpha   90.00
_cell.angle_beta   90.00
_cell.angle_gamma   90.00
#
_symmetry.space_group_name_H-M   'P 1'
#
loop_
_entity.id
_entity.type
_entity.pdbx_description
1 polymer ?
#
loop_
_entity_poly.entity_id
_entity_poly.type
_entity_poly.pdbx_seq_one_letter_code
_entity_poly.pdbx_strand_id
1 'polypeptide(L)'
;MHEGRPNIVDAITNGEIQLVVNTPVGRLSTHDDSYIRKAAIKSRIPYITTTAAAIAAAKGIAARRAGKGEVRSLQDYHSRIR
;
A
#
# COMPACT_ATOMS: atom_id res chain seq x y z
N MET A 1 -0.82 18.39 12.67
CA MET A 1 0.60 18.32 13.12
C MET A 1 0.71 18.65 14.61
N HIS A 2 -0.20 18.11 15.44
CA HIS A 2 -0.42 18.55 16.83
C HIS A 2 -0.33 17.42 17.88
N GLU A 3 0.10 16.23 17.49
CA GLU A 3 0.50 15.19 18.44
C GLU A 3 2.03 15.11 18.40
N GLY A 4 2.66 15.07 19.57
CA GLY A 4 4.12 15.17 19.75
C GLY A 4 4.93 14.09 19.01
N ARG A 5 6.24 14.06 19.25
CA ARG A 5 7.13 13.03 18.70
C ARG A 5 7.25 11.83 19.64
N PRO A 6 7.40 10.60 19.10
CA PRO A 6 7.39 10.26 17.68
C PRO A 6 5.96 10.18 17.10
N ASN A 7 5.79 10.58 15.84
CA ASN A 7 4.53 10.47 15.11
C ASN A 7 4.63 9.52 13.90
N ILE A 8 3.53 9.30 13.19
CA ILE A 8 3.48 8.37 12.04
C ILE A 8 4.49 8.68 10.94
N VAL A 9 4.88 9.95 10.76
CA VAL A 9 5.90 10.35 9.77
C VAL A 9 7.28 9.86 10.22
N ASP A 10 7.57 9.90 11.51
CA ASP A 10 8.81 9.37 12.07
C ASP A 10 8.87 7.84 11.88
N ALA A 11 7.78 7.12 12.18
CA ALA A 11 7.69 5.67 11.95
C ALA A 11 7.84 5.28 10.46
N ILE A 12 7.26 6.07 9.55
CA ILE A 12 7.46 5.93 8.10
C ILE A 12 8.93 6.16 7.71
N THR A 13 9.57 7.19 8.29
CA THR A 13 10.94 7.57 7.95
C THR A 13 11.96 6.58 8.51
N ASN A 14 11.70 6.01 9.68
CA ASN A 14 12.53 5.00 10.32
C ASN A 14 12.38 3.60 9.69
N GLY A 15 11.44 3.42 8.74
CA GLY A 15 11.17 2.12 8.10
C GLY A 15 10.36 1.15 8.96
N GLU A 16 9.80 1.62 10.08
CA GLU A 16 8.94 0.82 10.97
C GLU A 16 7.59 0.48 10.29
N ILE A 17 7.17 1.31 9.33
CA ILE A 17 5.98 1.10 8.50
C ILE A 17 6.42 0.72 7.08
N GLN A 18 5.93 -0.41 6.56
CA GLN A 18 6.21 -0.84 5.17
C GLN A 18 4.97 -0.84 4.25
N LEU A 19 3.79 -0.51 4.77
CA LEU A 19 2.55 -0.36 4.01
C LEU A 19 1.61 0.61 4.74
N VAL A 20 1.02 1.55 4.02
CA VAL A 20 -0.02 2.43 4.54
C VAL A 20 -1.35 2.14 3.85
N VAL A 21 -2.41 1.94 4.63
CA VAL A 21 -3.79 1.88 4.15
C VAL A 21 -4.54 3.06 4.75
N ASN A 22 -4.96 4.00 3.91
CA ASN A 22 -5.74 5.16 4.30
C ASN A 22 -7.07 5.17 3.56
N THR A 23 -8.17 4.93 4.24
CA THR A 23 -9.51 4.93 3.65
C THR A 23 -10.24 6.22 4.04
N PRO A 24 -10.09 7.33 3.30
CA PRO A 24 -10.75 8.58 3.66
C PRO A 24 -12.27 8.42 3.56
N VAL A 25 -12.98 8.80 4.61
CA VAL A 25 -14.44 8.96 4.62
C VAL A 25 -14.76 10.44 4.84
N GLY A 26 -15.26 11.11 3.80
CA GLY A 26 -15.74 12.50 3.86
C GLY A 26 -14.70 13.59 3.55
N ARG A 27 -15.17 14.84 3.42
CA ARG A 27 -14.37 16.03 3.06
C ARG A 27 -13.45 16.54 4.17
N LEU A 28 -13.65 16.11 5.42
CA LEU A 28 -12.88 16.57 6.58
C LEU A 28 -11.55 15.82 6.76
N SER A 29 -11.36 14.65 6.13
CA SER A 29 -10.12 13.88 6.27
C SER A 29 -9.00 14.32 5.30
N THR A 30 -9.30 15.16 4.30
CA THR A 30 -8.36 15.48 3.22
C THR A 30 -7.16 16.32 3.65
N HIS A 31 -7.32 17.18 4.65
CA HIS A 31 -6.22 18.05 5.11
C HIS A 31 -5.17 17.26 5.91
N ASP A 32 -5.60 16.43 6.87
CA ASP A 32 -4.69 15.60 7.67
C ASP A 32 -4.12 14.42 6.87
N ASP A 33 -4.87 13.82 5.94
CA ASP A 33 -4.33 12.71 5.13
C ASP A 33 -3.17 13.11 4.20
N SER A 34 -3.05 14.41 3.89
CA SER A 34 -2.09 14.92 2.91
C SER A 34 -0.64 14.72 3.35
N TYR A 35 -0.33 14.83 4.65
CA TYR A 35 1.04 14.68 5.13
C TYR A 35 1.48 13.22 5.18
N ILE A 36 0.60 12.30 5.60
CA ILE A 36 0.87 10.85 5.62
C ILE A 36 1.15 10.35 4.21
N ARG A 37 0.31 10.78 3.24
CA ARG A 37 0.51 10.46 1.82
C ARG A 37 1.86 10.95 1.32
N LYS A 38 2.22 12.21 1.60
CA LYS A 38 3.51 12.80 1.18
C LYS A 38 4.68 12.03 1.79
N ALA A 39 4.59 11.68 3.08
CA ALA A 39 5.61 10.89 3.76
C ALA A 39 5.76 9.50 3.13
N ALA A 40 4.66 8.76 2.92
CA ALA A 40 4.67 7.44 2.31
C ALA A 40 5.27 7.47 0.89
N ILE A 41 4.88 8.44 0.05
CA ILE A 41 5.44 8.62 -1.30
C ILE A 41 6.94 8.92 -1.25
N LYS A 42 7.35 9.86 -0.39
CA LYS A 42 8.77 10.25 -0.22
C LYS A 42 9.63 9.05 0.22
N SER A 43 9.10 8.22 1.11
CA SER A 43 9.76 7.01 1.61
C SER A 43 9.55 5.77 0.71
N ARG A 44 8.90 5.92 -0.45
CA ARG A 44 8.58 4.83 -1.40
C ARG A 44 7.83 3.65 -0.76
N ILE A 45 6.98 3.95 0.23
CA ILE A 45 6.11 2.98 0.87
C ILE A 45 4.81 2.90 0.08
N PRO A 46 4.32 1.68 -0.24
CA PRO A 46 3.00 1.51 -0.84
C PRO A 46 1.90 2.20 0.00
N TYR A 47 1.07 2.99 -0.67
CA TYR A 47 -0.02 3.75 -0.06
C TYR A 47 -1.34 3.41 -0.77
N ILE A 48 -2.26 2.78 -0.04
CA ILE A 48 -3.52 2.29 -0.56
C ILE A 48 -4.67 3.17 -0.05
N THR A 49 -5.53 3.61 -0.95
CA THR A 49 -6.62 4.55 -0.62
C THR A 49 -8.01 3.93 -0.53
N THR A 50 -8.16 2.64 -0.84
CA THR A 50 -9.45 1.97 -0.89
C THR A 50 -9.42 0.62 -0.17
N THR A 51 -10.52 0.28 0.51
CA THR A 51 -10.65 -1.00 1.20
C THR A 51 -10.56 -2.17 0.23
N ALA A 52 -11.11 -2.04 -0.98
CA ALA A 52 -11.01 -3.07 -2.02
C ALA A 52 -9.55 -3.36 -2.42
N ALA A 53 -8.74 -2.32 -2.64
CA ALA A 53 -7.32 -2.50 -2.94
C ALA A 53 -6.54 -3.04 -1.72
N ALA A 54 -6.92 -2.66 -0.49
CA ALA A 54 -6.29 -3.18 0.72
C ALA A 54 -6.52 -4.69 0.88
N ILE A 55 -7.76 -5.15 0.63
CA ILE A 55 -8.11 -6.58 0.62
C ILE A 55 -7.34 -7.32 -0.47
N ALA A 56 -7.25 -6.76 -1.69
CA ALA A 56 -6.49 -7.35 -2.78
C ALA A 56 -4.99 -7.49 -2.44
N ALA A 57 -4.40 -6.45 -1.85
CA ALA A 57 -3.01 -6.47 -1.39
C ALA A 57 -2.78 -7.54 -0.30
N ALA A 58 -3.66 -7.62 0.70
CA ALA A 58 -3.58 -8.64 1.75
C ALA A 58 -3.64 -10.07 1.17
N LYS A 59 -4.54 -10.32 0.21
CA LYS A 59 -4.62 -11.61 -0.50
C LYS A 59 -3.34 -11.91 -1.29
N GLY A 60 -2.81 -10.93 -2.01
CA GLY A 60 -1.55 -11.08 -2.76
C GLY A 60 -0.36 -11.37 -1.86
N ILE A 61 -0.24 -10.68 -0.72
CA ILE A 61 0.79 -10.93 0.30
C ILE A 61 0.66 -12.34 0.87
N ALA A 62 -0.56 -12.77 1.21
CA ALA A 62 -0.80 -14.12 1.71
C ALA A 62 -0.40 -15.20 0.69
N ALA A 63 -0.81 -15.04 -0.58
CA ALA A 63 -0.43 -15.95 -1.66
C ALA A 63 1.09 -16.00 -1.86
N ARG A 64 1.76 -14.85 -1.83
CA ARG A 64 3.23 -14.76 -1.96
C ARG A 64 3.98 -15.39 -0.79
N ARG A 65 3.41 -15.34 0.42
CA ARG A 65 3.95 -16.01 1.61
C ARG A 65 3.75 -17.52 1.55
N ALA A 66 2.67 -18.00 0.93
CA ALA A 66 2.41 -19.42 0.72
C ALA A 66 3.36 -20.06 -0.31
N GLY A 67 3.89 -19.28 -1.26
CA GLY A 67 4.86 -19.77 -2.22
C GLY A 67 5.16 -18.78 -3.35
N LYS A 68 6.06 -19.17 -4.26
CA LYS A 68 6.27 -18.46 -5.52
C LYS A 68 5.29 -19.04 -6.54
N GLY A 69 4.57 -18.17 -7.25
CA GLY A 69 3.76 -18.58 -8.40
C GLY A 69 4.63 -19.08 -9.55
N GLU A 70 4.01 -19.78 -10.49
CA GLU A 70 4.67 -20.20 -11.72
C GLU A 70 5.00 -18.99 -12.61
N VAL A 71 6.19 -19.00 -13.19
CA VAL A 71 6.59 -18.02 -14.20
C VAL A 71 6.10 -18.51 -15.56
N ARG A 72 5.43 -17.63 -16.30
CA ARG A 72 4.89 -17.91 -17.63
C ARG A 72 5.18 -16.73 -18.54
N SER A 73 5.57 -17.00 -19.78
CA SER A 73 5.78 -15.95 -20.78
C SER A 73 4.44 -15.38 -21.25
N LEU A 74 4.44 -14.16 -21.78
CA LEU A 74 3.23 -13.58 -22.39
C LEU A 74 2.73 -14.43 -23.57
N GLN A 75 3.65 -15.04 -24.31
CA GLN A 75 3.36 -15.96 -25.42
C GLN A 75 2.62 -17.22 -24.93
N ASP A 76 3.01 -17.78 -23.78
CA ASP A 76 2.30 -18.94 -23.18
C ASP A 76 0.85 -18.59 -22.80
N TYR A 77 0.61 -17.36 -22.32
CA TYR A 77 -0.75 -16.90 -22.06
C TYR A 77 -1.54 -16.71 -23.36
N HIS A 78 -0.94 -16.07 -24.37
CA HIS A 78 -1.61 -15.80 -25.65
C HIS A 78 -1.93 -17.06 -26.44
N SER A 79 -1.09 -18.10 -26.40
CA SER A 79 -1.36 -19.37 -27.08
C SER A 79 -2.63 -20.09 -26.58
N ARG A 80 -3.14 -19.72 -25.41
CA ARG A 80 -4.35 -20.27 -24.79
C ARG A 80 -5.60 -19.46 -25.08
N ILE A 81 -5.45 -18.26 -25.67
CA ILE A 81 -6.55 -17.42 -26.11
C ILE A 81 -6.78 -17.77 -27.58
N ARG A 82 -7.88 -18.48 -27.86
CA ARG A 82 -8.30 -18.86 -29.21
C ARG A 82 -9.31 -17.85 -29.75
#